data_AF-A0ABD1R5C9-F1
#
_entry.id   AF-A0ABD1R5C9-F1
#
_cell.length_a   1.000
_cell.length_b   1.000
_cell.length_c   1.000
_cell.angle_alpha   90.00
_cell.angle_beta   90.00
_cell.angle_gamma   90.00
#
_symmetry.space_group_name_H-M   'P 1'
#
loop_
_entity.id
_entity.type
_entity.pdbx_description
1 polymer ?
#
loop_
_entity_poly.entity_id
_entity_poly.type
_entity_poly.pdbx_seq_one_letter_code
_entity_poly.pdbx_strand_id
1 'polypeptide(L)'
;MRRTEHLQIDKVNVVKNLANDLDEDGIINLKTLRLSNGGLEYLIDATKSIPAGTFGKLELLELVDLHDLTQICNGNLPRMEHFGRSVSEHQLFSNLKNLYINNCGKIRSMFSETVAKCMVNLQFLYIVTCRKLEEVVSTDTIENEVSDMLGFPKLKEATLQDLISFKSFTSQYIRLTLFNQNV
;
A
#
# COMPACT_ATOMS: atom_id res chain seq x y z
N MET A 1 23.19 -4.28 -15.49
CA MET A 1 22.70 -2.96 -15.01
C MET A 1 23.07 -2.80 -13.53
N ARG A 2 23.36 -1.59 -13.07
CA ARG A 2 23.73 -1.35 -11.65
C ARG A 2 22.53 -1.71 -10.76
N ARG A 3 22.74 -2.63 -9.82
CA ARG A 3 21.80 -2.97 -8.74
C ARG A 3 21.41 -1.70 -8.01
N THR A 4 20.22 -1.18 -8.28
CA THR A 4 19.77 0.06 -7.69
C THR A 4 18.79 -0.30 -6.58
N GLU A 5 19.26 -0.34 -5.34
CA GLU A 5 18.42 -0.59 -4.16
C GLU A 5 17.50 0.61 -3.85
N HIS A 6 17.78 1.77 -4.43
CA HIS A 6 17.06 3.01 -4.21
C HIS A 6 16.65 3.64 -5.54
N LEU A 7 15.36 3.59 -5.86
CA LEU A 7 14.80 4.18 -7.06
C LEU A 7 14.01 5.43 -6.69
N GLN A 8 14.36 6.55 -7.31
CA GLN A 8 13.59 7.78 -7.26
C GLN A 8 13.23 8.18 -8.68
N ILE A 9 11.94 8.37 -8.93
CA ILE A 9 11.43 8.87 -10.20
C ILE A 9 10.66 10.16 -9.92
N ASP A 10 11.20 11.26 -10.43
CA ASP A 10 10.53 12.55 -10.44
C ASP A 10 9.86 12.73 -11.81
N LYS A 11 8.59 13.16 -11.82
CA LYS A 11 7.76 13.23 -13.03
C LYS A 11 7.51 11.85 -13.63
N VAL A 12 6.78 11.03 -12.88
CA VAL A 12 6.25 9.75 -13.37
C VAL A 12 5.36 10.04 -14.58
N ASN A 13 5.82 9.65 -15.77
CA ASN A 13 5.02 9.69 -17.00
C ASN A 13 3.73 8.89 -16.80
N VAL A 14 2.73 9.08 -17.67
CA VAL A 14 1.45 8.35 -17.60
C VAL A 14 1.69 6.85 -17.81
N VAL A 15 2.04 6.15 -16.74
CA VAL A 15 2.20 4.69 -16.67
C VAL A 15 1.15 4.18 -15.71
N LYS A 16 0.37 3.19 -16.14
CA LYS A 16 -0.69 2.64 -15.29
C LYS A 16 -0.14 1.80 -14.15
N ASN A 17 1.00 1.12 -14.37
CA ASN A 17 1.62 0.16 -13.45
C ASN A 17 3.15 0.29 -13.46
N LEU A 18 3.79 0.58 -12.32
CA LEU A 18 5.25 0.63 -12.25
C LEU A 18 5.89 -0.76 -12.33
N ALA A 19 5.24 -1.80 -11.77
CA ALA A 19 5.81 -3.14 -11.73
C ALA A 19 6.05 -3.74 -13.13
N ASN A 20 5.40 -3.21 -14.18
CA ASN A 20 5.64 -3.64 -15.55
C ASN A 20 6.87 -2.96 -16.20
N ASP A 21 7.27 -1.81 -15.69
CA ASP A 21 8.34 -0.98 -16.28
C ASP A 21 9.72 -1.31 -15.70
N LEU A 22 9.74 -2.07 -14.61
CA LEU A 22 10.95 -2.56 -13.96
C LEU A 22 11.19 -4.02 -14.35
N ASP A 23 12.44 -4.39 -14.57
CA ASP A 23 12.81 -5.80 -14.73
C ASP A 23 12.65 -6.56 -13.41
N GLU A 24 12.44 -7.88 -13.47
CA GLU A 24 12.21 -8.71 -12.28
C GLU A 24 13.33 -8.51 -11.25
N ASP A 25 14.59 -8.44 -11.70
CA ASP A 25 15.76 -8.21 -10.87
C ASP A 25 15.79 -6.84 -10.18
N GLY A 26 15.27 -5.79 -10.83
CA GLY A 26 15.16 -4.45 -10.28
C GLY A 26 14.08 -4.34 -9.21
N ILE A 27 12.96 -5.04 -9.38
CA ILE A 27 11.84 -5.03 -8.44
C ILE A 27 12.17 -5.80 -7.15
N ILE A 28 12.75 -7.00 -7.27
CA ILE A 28 12.98 -7.89 -6.10
C ILE A 28 14.08 -7.39 -5.16
N ASN A 29 14.94 -6.49 -5.62
CA ASN A 29 16.08 -5.97 -4.85
C ASN A 29 15.87 -4.55 -4.32
N LEU A 30 14.75 -3.92 -4.66
CA LEU A 30 14.48 -2.54 -4.28
C LEU A 30 14.19 -2.44 -2.78
N LYS A 31 14.92 -1.57 -2.08
CA LYS A 31 14.71 -1.23 -0.66
C LYS A 31 14.02 0.11 -0.47
N THR A 32 14.19 1.03 -1.41
CA THR A 32 13.56 2.35 -1.37
C THR A 32 12.96 2.69 -2.72
N LEU A 33 11.69 3.08 -2.70
CA LEU A 33 10.98 3.58 -3.86
C LEU A 33 10.37 4.94 -3.53
N ARG A 34 10.76 5.96 -4.30
CA ARG A 34 10.18 7.30 -4.24
C ARG A 34 9.62 7.67 -5.60
N LEU A 35 8.34 7.98 -5.64
CA LEU A 35 7.65 8.43 -6.84
C LEU A 35 7.04 9.78 -6.54
N SER A 36 7.45 10.79 -7.31
CA SER A 36 6.94 12.14 -7.16
C SER A 36 6.39 12.64 -8.49
N ASN A 37 5.30 13.41 -8.42
CA ASN A 37 4.69 14.12 -9.55
C ASN A 37 4.30 13.20 -10.71
N GLY A 38 3.02 12.97 -10.99
CA GLY A 38 2.70 12.21 -12.20
C GLY A 38 1.33 11.58 -12.27
N GLY A 39 1.14 10.82 -13.35
CA GLY A 39 -0.11 10.17 -13.71
C GLY A 39 -0.18 8.68 -13.36
N LEU A 40 0.57 8.23 -12.35
CA LEU A 40 0.55 6.83 -11.91
C LEU A 40 -0.83 6.47 -11.34
N GLU A 41 -1.48 5.46 -11.89
CA GLU A 41 -2.81 5.03 -11.43
C GLU A 41 -2.72 4.03 -10.26
N TYR A 42 -1.78 3.08 -10.33
CA TYR A 42 -1.44 2.12 -9.29
C TYR A 42 0.02 1.67 -9.39
N LEU A 43 0.60 1.24 -8.27
CA LEU A 43 1.98 0.76 -8.24
C LEU A 43 2.10 -0.68 -8.79
N ILE A 44 1.08 -1.51 -8.54
CA ILE A 44 1.03 -2.93 -8.90
C ILE A 44 -0.35 -3.25 -9.45
N ASP A 45 -0.40 -4.13 -10.47
CA ASP A 45 -1.64 -4.69 -11.00
C ASP A 45 -1.78 -6.17 -10.61
N ALA A 46 -2.43 -6.45 -9.48
CA ALA A 46 -2.73 -7.80 -9.00
C ALA A 46 -3.81 -8.52 -9.82
N THR A 47 -4.49 -7.82 -10.74
CA THR A 47 -5.37 -8.48 -11.73
C THR A 47 -4.57 -9.27 -12.78
N LYS A 48 -3.26 -9.03 -12.85
CA LYS A 48 -2.29 -9.75 -13.67
C LYS A 48 -1.40 -10.63 -12.79
N SER A 49 -0.59 -11.47 -13.43
CA SER A 49 0.44 -12.23 -12.71
C SER A 49 1.43 -11.27 -12.06
N ILE A 50 1.61 -11.40 -10.75
CA ILE A 50 2.61 -10.65 -9.99
C ILE A 50 3.88 -11.51 -9.91
N PRO A 51 5.06 -11.00 -10.34
CA PRO A 51 6.32 -11.72 -10.17
C PRO A 51 6.59 -12.07 -8.72
N ALA A 52 7.14 -13.25 -8.47
CA ALA A 52 7.49 -13.69 -7.13
C ALA A 52 8.49 -12.71 -6.47
N GLY A 53 8.23 -12.33 -5.23
CA GLY A 53 9.09 -11.40 -4.48
C GLY A 53 8.97 -9.93 -4.89
N THR A 54 7.96 -9.56 -5.70
CA THR A 54 7.66 -8.16 -6.05
C THR A 54 7.63 -7.28 -4.79
N PHE A 55 8.53 -6.29 -4.71
CA PHE A 55 8.72 -5.40 -3.54
C PHE A 55 8.86 -6.11 -2.19
N GLY A 56 9.28 -7.37 -2.15
CA GLY A 56 9.43 -8.13 -0.91
C GLY A 56 10.60 -7.63 -0.05
N LYS A 57 11.58 -6.94 -0.64
CA LYS A 57 12.69 -6.28 0.08
C LYS A 57 12.47 -4.78 0.31
N LEU A 58 11.33 -4.23 -0.15
CA LEU A 58 11.06 -2.80 -0.04
C LEU A 58 10.88 -2.42 1.43
N GLU A 59 11.66 -1.45 1.90
CA GLU A 59 11.63 -0.97 3.29
C GLU A 59 10.97 0.41 3.42
N LEU A 60 11.04 1.22 2.36
CA LEU A 60 10.45 2.55 2.27
C LEU A 60 9.73 2.75 0.95
N LEU A 61 8.47 3.16 1.03
CA LEU A 61 7.65 3.59 -0.10
C LEU A 61 7.18 5.03 0.14
N GLU A 62 7.49 5.92 -0.80
CA GLU A 62 7.12 7.33 -0.77
C GLU A 62 6.39 7.71 -2.07
N LEU A 63 5.16 8.18 -1.95
CA LEU A 63 4.29 8.56 -3.05
C LEU A 63 3.82 10.02 -2.86
N VAL A 64 4.26 10.92 -3.74
CA VAL A 64 4.02 12.37 -3.58
C VAL A 64 3.46 12.96 -4.88
N ASP A 65 2.42 13.78 -4.79
CA ASP A 65 1.85 14.50 -5.93
C ASP A 65 1.45 13.58 -7.11
N LEU A 66 0.99 12.36 -6.81
CA LEU A 66 0.47 11.41 -7.81
C LEU A 66 -1.04 11.62 -7.97
N HIS A 67 -1.40 12.57 -8.83
CA HIS A 67 -2.78 13.04 -8.95
C HIS A 67 -3.74 12.01 -9.55
N ASP A 68 -3.22 11.03 -10.29
CA ASP A 68 -4.02 9.94 -10.86
C ASP A 68 -4.06 8.67 -10.00
N LEU A 69 -3.33 8.64 -8.88
CA LEU A 69 -3.23 7.46 -8.03
C LEU A 69 -4.60 7.14 -7.41
N THR A 70 -5.12 5.96 -7.70
CA THR A 70 -6.41 5.48 -7.21
C THR A 70 -6.27 4.51 -6.05
N GLN A 71 -5.18 3.74 -6.02
CA GLN A 71 -4.82 2.74 -5.01
C GLN A 71 -3.35 2.31 -5.20
N ILE A 72 -2.71 1.72 -4.19
CA ILE A 72 -1.34 1.22 -4.32
C ILE A 72 -1.29 -0.07 -5.16
N CYS A 73 -2.21 -1.00 -4.89
CA CYS A 73 -2.29 -2.29 -5.57
C CYS A 73 -3.68 -2.45 -6.19
N ASN A 74 -3.74 -2.63 -7.50
CA ASN A 74 -5.00 -2.82 -8.23
C ASN A 74 -5.44 -4.29 -8.22
N GLY A 75 -6.65 -4.54 -7.76
CA GLY A 75 -7.19 -5.89 -7.61
C GLY A 75 -6.81 -6.55 -6.27
N ASN A 76 -7.37 -7.72 -6.02
CA ASN A 76 -7.16 -8.48 -4.79
C ASN A 76 -6.08 -9.54 -4.97
N LEU A 77 -5.29 -9.81 -3.94
CA LEU A 77 -4.37 -10.94 -3.96
C LEU A 77 -5.15 -12.24 -3.76
N PRO A 78 -4.83 -13.32 -4.50
CA PRO A 78 -5.51 -14.60 -4.31
C PRO A 78 -5.31 -15.10 -2.88
N ARG A 79 -6.41 -15.43 -2.20
CA ARG A 79 -6.40 -16.09 -0.90
C ARG A 79 -6.11 -17.57 -1.11
N MET A 80 -5.07 -18.09 -0.48
CA MET A 80 -4.87 -19.53 -0.36
C MET A 80 -5.50 -19.99 0.94
N GLU A 81 -6.48 -20.89 0.85
CA GLU A 81 -7.12 -21.49 2.02
C GLU A 81 -6.34 -22.74 2.44
N HIS A 82 -5.72 -22.70 3.62
CA HIS A 82 -5.14 -23.88 4.24
C HIS A 82 -5.78 -24.08 5.63
N PHE A 83 -6.49 -25.20 5.81
CA PHE A 83 -7.04 -25.62 7.12
C PHE A 83 -7.74 -24.49 7.91
N GLY A 84 -8.65 -23.75 7.27
CA GLY A 84 -9.44 -22.70 7.94
C GLY A 84 -8.63 -21.46 8.34
N ARG A 85 -7.40 -21.30 7.86
CA ARG A 85 -6.64 -20.05 7.94
C ARG A 85 -6.42 -19.48 6.54
N SER A 86 -6.90 -18.26 6.33
CA SER A 86 -6.52 -17.48 5.15
C SER A 86 -5.12 -16.93 5.37
N VAL A 87 -4.15 -17.41 4.61
CA VAL A 87 -2.77 -16.91 4.64
C VAL A 87 -2.44 -16.34 3.27
N SER A 88 -2.08 -15.05 3.21
CA SER A 88 -1.49 -14.50 2.00
C SER A 88 -0.01 -14.91 1.95
N GLU A 89 0.34 -15.88 1.12
CA GLU A 89 1.74 -16.28 0.91
C GLU A 89 2.54 -15.25 0.10
N HIS A 90 1.89 -14.19 -0.37
CA HIS A 90 2.55 -13.10 -1.07
C HIS A 90 3.48 -12.36 -0.12
N GLN A 91 4.78 -12.37 -0.43
CA GLN A 91 5.79 -11.59 0.28
C GLN A 91 5.73 -10.09 -0.09
N LEU A 92 4.64 -9.64 -0.72
CA LEU A 92 4.45 -8.29 -1.21
C LEU A 92 4.58 -7.28 -0.05
N PHE A 93 5.49 -6.33 -0.15
CA PHE A 93 5.73 -5.34 0.91
C PHE A 93 6.04 -5.95 2.29
N SER A 94 6.45 -7.22 2.37
CA SER A 94 6.66 -7.91 3.65
C SER A 94 7.73 -7.26 4.52
N ASN A 95 8.72 -6.59 3.93
CA ASN A 95 9.76 -5.84 4.64
C ASN A 95 9.47 -4.33 4.77
N LEU A 96 8.30 -3.86 4.33
CA LEU A 96 7.98 -2.43 4.34
C LEU A 96 7.89 -1.94 5.78
N LYS A 97 8.68 -0.93 6.12
CA LYS A 97 8.72 -0.31 7.45
C LYS A 97 8.10 1.08 7.46
N ASN A 98 8.26 1.82 6.36
CA ASN A 98 7.83 3.21 6.23
C ASN A 98 6.98 3.39 4.98
N LEU A 99 5.77 3.91 5.15
CA LEU A 99 4.88 4.29 4.07
C LEU A 99 4.52 5.77 4.20
N TYR A 100 4.90 6.57 3.21
CA TYR A 100 4.59 7.99 3.14
C TYR A 100 3.77 8.27 1.88
N ILE A 101 2.60 8.91 2.05
CA ILE A 101 1.74 9.33 0.96
C ILE A 101 1.34 10.79 1.18
N ASN A 102 1.59 11.64 0.19
CA ASN A 102 1.26 13.04 0.26
C ASN A 102 0.63 13.56 -1.04
N ASN A 103 -0.48 14.31 -0.89
CA ASN A 103 -1.16 15.03 -1.97
C ASN A 103 -1.59 14.14 -3.19
N CYS A 104 -1.95 12.88 -2.93
CA CYS A 104 -2.53 11.98 -3.93
C CYS A 104 -4.05 12.21 -4.01
N GLY A 105 -4.50 12.96 -5.02
CA GLY A 105 -5.84 13.57 -5.03
C GLY A 105 -7.01 12.67 -5.47
N LYS A 106 -6.76 11.47 -6.00
CA LYS A 106 -7.81 10.53 -6.46
C LYS A 106 -7.97 9.28 -5.60
N ILE A 107 -7.04 9.02 -4.68
CA ILE A 107 -7.06 7.83 -3.84
C ILE A 107 -8.27 7.89 -2.88
N ARG A 108 -9.07 6.83 -2.88
CA ARG A 108 -10.24 6.68 -1.98
C ARG A 108 -10.01 5.62 -0.92
N SER A 109 -9.37 4.52 -1.32
CA SER A 109 -8.79 3.51 -0.44
C SER A 109 -7.32 3.29 -0.82
N MET A 110 -6.44 3.04 0.15
CA MET A 110 -5.02 2.85 -0.18
C MET A 110 -4.72 1.46 -0.69
N PHE A 111 -5.30 0.44 -0.04
CA PHE A 111 -5.08 -0.95 -0.40
C PHE A 111 -6.17 -1.86 0.19
N SER A 112 -6.25 -3.04 -0.40
CA SER A 112 -7.13 -4.13 0.00
C SER A 112 -6.69 -4.76 1.33
N GLU A 113 -7.61 -5.46 2.01
CA GLU A 113 -7.31 -6.17 3.26
C GLU A 113 -6.23 -7.24 3.07
N THR A 114 -6.26 -7.93 1.93
CA THR A 114 -5.28 -8.95 1.53
C THR A 114 -3.88 -8.36 1.34
N VAL A 115 -3.77 -7.16 0.77
CA VAL A 115 -2.48 -6.45 0.63
C VAL A 115 -2.00 -5.93 1.98
N ALA A 116 -2.91 -5.41 2.81
CA ALA A 116 -2.60 -4.97 4.17
C ALA A 116 -1.99 -6.08 5.03
N LYS A 117 -2.51 -7.30 4.93
CA LYS A 117 -2.00 -8.49 5.63
C LYS A 117 -0.57 -8.86 5.26
N CYS A 118 -0.07 -8.42 4.10
CA CYS A 118 1.31 -8.66 3.71
C CYS A 118 2.30 -7.69 4.41
N MET A 119 1.84 -6.51 4.87
CA MET A 119 2.67 -5.46 5.48
C MET A 119 2.94 -5.67 6.98
N VAL A 120 3.35 -6.87 7.36
CA VAL A 120 3.57 -7.30 8.76
C VAL A 120 4.69 -6.55 9.49
N ASN A 121 5.57 -5.86 8.76
CA ASN A 121 6.70 -5.11 9.31
C ASN A 121 6.51 -3.58 9.32
N LEU A 122 5.33 -3.09 8.94
CA LEU A 122 5.06 -1.66 8.88
C LEU A 122 5.17 -1.04 10.27
N GLN A 123 5.98 0.01 10.38
CA GLN A 123 6.26 0.72 11.63
C GLN A 123 5.75 2.15 11.61
N PHE A 124 5.84 2.83 10.47
CA PHE A 124 5.49 4.23 10.32
C PHE A 124 4.61 4.43 9.10
N LEU A 125 3.46 5.05 9.31
CA LEU A 125 2.49 5.39 8.28
C LEU A 125 2.20 6.90 8.32
N TYR A 126 2.47 7.59 7.23
CA TYR A 126 2.23 9.03 7.09
C TYR A 126 1.37 9.27 5.87
N ILE A 127 0.18 9.84 6.08
CA ILE A 127 -0.76 10.14 5.00
C ILE A 127 -1.22 11.59 5.17
N VAL A 128 -0.86 12.44 4.22
CA VAL A 128 -1.02 13.90 4.31
C VAL A 128 -1.71 14.44 3.06
N THR A 129 -2.67 15.35 3.23
CA THR A 129 -3.33 16.09 2.12
C THR A 129 -4.02 15.21 1.07
N CYS A 130 -4.26 13.93 1.34
CA CYS A 130 -5.00 13.02 0.45
C CYS A 130 -6.51 13.24 0.64
N ARG A 131 -7.02 14.36 0.16
CA ARG A 131 -8.36 14.89 0.52
C ARG A 131 -9.55 14.00 0.16
N LYS A 132 -9.41 13.08 -0.79
CA LYS A 132 -10.46 12.13 -1.20
C LYS A 132 -10.35 10.76 -0.52
N LEU A 133 -9.33 10.55 0.33
CA LEU A 133 -9.18 9.29 1.03
C LEU A 133 -10.35 9.12 2.01
N GLU A 134 -11.09 8.03 1.84
CA GLU A 134 -12.22 7.65 2.68
C GLU A 134 -11.79 6.59 3.70
N GLU A 135 -10.94 5.66 3.30
CA GLU A 135 -10.43 4.59 4.14
C GLU A 135 -8.96 4.25 3.86
N VAL A 136 -8.18 3.83 4.86
CA VAL A 136 -6.81 3.32 4.57
C VAL A 136 -6.90 1.92 3.97
N VAL A 137 -7.71 1.05 4.56
CA VAL A 137 -7.87 -0.35 4.18
C VAL A 137 -9.33 -0.65 3.82
N SER A 138 -9.57 -1.10 2.59
CA SER A 138 -10.88 -1.54 2.12
C SER A 138 -11.14 -3.02 2.45
N THR A 139 -12.41 -3.43 2.62
CA THR A 139 -12.75 -4.87 2.76
C THR A 139 -12.69 -5.55 1.40
N ASP A 140 -12.18 -6.78 1.37
CA ASP A 140 -12.12 -7.58 0.15
C ASP A 140 -13.31 -8.56 0.03
N THR A 141 -14.21 -8.62 1.03
CA THR A 141 -15.33 -9.58 1.12
C THR A 141 -16.68 -8.92 1.46
N ILE A 142 -17.77 -9.60 1.05
CA ILE A 142 -19.17 -9.33 1.45
C ILE A 142 -19.54 -10.06 2.76
N GLU A 143 -18.75 -11.08 3.14
CA GLU A 143 -19.10 -11.97 4.24
C GLU A 143 -18.51 -11.53 5.58
N ASN A 144 -19.37 -11.60 6.60
CA ASN A 144 -19.14 -11.38 8.03
C ASN A 144 -18.20 -12.43 8.64
N GLU A 145 -17.17 -12.87 7.92
CA GLU A 145 -16.04 -13.50 8.58
C GLU A 145 -15.38 -12.43 9.42
N VAL A 146 -15.43 -12.62 10.74
CA VAL A 146 -14.67 -11.85 11.72
C VAL A 146 -13.23 -11.90 11.23
N SER A 147 -12.80 -10.85 10.54
CA SER A 147 -11.44 -10.80 10.03
C SER A 147 -10.53 -10.88 11.23
N ASP A 148 -9.70 -11.92 11.28
CA ASP A 148 -8.60 -12.00 12.22
C ASP A 148 -7.87 -10.66 12.16
N MET A 149 -8.06 -9.92 13.26
CA MET A 149 -7.76 -8.52 13.48
C MET A 149 -6.72 -7.97 12.51
N LEU A 150 -7.13 -7.07 11.62
CA LEU A 150 -6.18 -6.31 10.80
C LEU A 150 -5.37 -5.39 11.72
N GLY A 151 -4.24 -5.90 12.20
CA GLY A 151 -3.33 -5.15 13.05
C GLY A 151 -1.98 -5.15 12.37
N PHE A 152 -1.53 -3.98 11.89
CA PHE A 152 -0.13 -3.77 11.57
C PHE A 152 0.69 -4.01 12.84
N PRO A 153 1.25 -5.21 13.06
CA PRO A 153 1.58 -5.66 14.41
C PRO A 153 2.83 -4.96 14.95
N LYS A 154 3.57 -4.27 14.08
CA LYS A 154 4.76 -3.49 14.41
C LYS A 154 4.54 -1.99 14.26
N LEU A 155 3.31 -1.53 14.01
CA LEU A 155 3.02 -0.12 13.81
C LEU A 155 3.29 0.65 15.10
N LYS A 156 4.19 1.61 15.00
CA LYS A 156 4.58 2.50 16.10
C LYS A 156 3.84 3.83 16.00
N GLU A 157 3.66 4.32 14.78
CA GLU A 157 3.08 5.63 14.52
C GLU A 157 2.26 5.63 13.24
N ALA A 158 1.07 6.24 13.31
CA ALA A 158 0.27 6.60 12.16
C ALA A 158 -0.14 8.07 12.27
N THR A 159 0.23 8.85 11.25
CA THR A 159 -0.15 10.25 11.11
C THR A 159 -1.08 10.38 9.90
N LEU A 160 -2.28 10.90 10.16
CA LEU A 160 -3.33 11.17 9.18
C LEU A 160 -3.65 12.67 9.27
N GLN A 161 -3.27 13.44 8.26
CA GLN A 161 -3.41 14.90 8.28
C GLN A 161 -4.05 15.44 7.01
N ASP A 162 -4.95 16.42 7.15
CA ASP A 162 -5.62 17.10 6.03
C ASP A 162 -6.43 16.16 5.12
N LEU A 163 -7.08 15.14 5.72
CA LEU A 163 -7.86 14.11 5.04
C LEU A 163 -9.37 14.39 5.14
N ILE A 164 -9.85 15.35 4.36
CA ILE A 164 -11.21 15.90 4.47
C ILE A 164 -12.32 14.83 4.34
N SER A 165 -12.11 13.78 3.54
CA SER A 165 -13.11 12.73 3.29
C SER A 165 -12.96 11.50 4.18
N PHE A 166 -12.01 11.50 5.13
CA PHE A 166 -11.61 10.31 5.87
C PHE A 166 -12.70 9.85 6.83
N LYS A 167 -13.05 8.56 6.75
CA LYS A 167 -14.12 7.95 7.55
C LYS A 167 -13.57 6.94 8.54
N SER A 168 -12.66 6.08 8.11
CA SER A 168 -12.15 5.00 8.94
C SER A 168 -10.77 4.55 8.47
N PHE A 169 -10.04 3.88 9.35
CA PHE A 169 -8.78 3.26 8.94
C PHE A 169 -9.02 1.91 8.27
N THR A 170 -9.95 1.12 8.79
CA THR A 170 -10.42 -0.10 8.17
C THR A 170 -11.92 0.01 7.93
N SER A 171 -12.41 -0.65 6.89
CA SER A 171 -13.82 -0.79 6.55
C SER A 171 -14.66 -1.52 7.62
N GLN A 172 -14.03 -2.38 8.43
CA GLN A 172 -14.62 -2.93 9.65
C GLN A 172 -14.31 -1.98 10.82
N TYR A 173 -15.27 -1.67 11.70
CA TYR A 173 -15.02 -0.83 12.89
C TYR A 173 -14.07 -1.53 13.89
N ILE A 174 -12.76 -1.55 13.60
CA ILE A 174 -11.74 -2.05 14.51
C ILE A 174 -11.16 -0.84 15.26
N ARG A 175 -11.16 -0.94 16.60
CA ARG A 175 -10.48 0.04 17.47
C ARG A 175 -8.99 -0.01 17.18
N LEU A 176 -8.50 0.99 16.49
CA LEU A 176 -7.07 1.27 16.43
C LEU A 176 -6.78 2.43 17.40
N THR A 177 -6.04 2.12 18.46
CA THR A 177 -5.74 3.03 19.57
C THR A 177 -4.58 3.99 19.27
N LEU A 178 -4.29 4.30 18.01
CA LEU A 178 -3.08 5.04 17.61
C LEU A 178 -3.33 5.99 16.43
N PHE A 179 -4.35 6.85 16.51
CA PHE A 179 -4.50 7.95 15.55
C PHE A 179 -4.36 9.30 16.25
N ASN A 180 -3.25 9.99 15.97
CA ASN A 180 -3.22 11.45 16.13
C ASN A 180 -3.80 12.06 14.86
N GLN A 181 -5.09 12.40 14.90
CA GLN A 181 -5.66 13.35 13.96
C GLN A 181 -5.40 14.74 14.54
N ASN A 182 -4.53 15.53 13.91
CA ASN A 182 -4.45 16.95 14.21
C ASN A 182 -5.64 17.62 13.50
N VAL A 183 -6.69 17.91 14.28
CA VAL A 183 -7.86 18.71 13.88
C VAL A 183 -7.50 20.18 13.88
#